data_AF-A0A1I6VF09-F1
#
_entry.id   AF-A0A1I6VF09-F1
#
_cell.length_a   1.000
_cell.length_b   1.000
_cell.length_c   1.000
_cell.angle_alpha   90.00
_cell.angle_beta   90.00
_cell.angle_gamma   90.00
#
_symmetry.space_group_name_H-M   'P 1'
#
loop_
_entity.id
_entity.type
_entity.pdbx_description
1 polymer ?
#
loop_
_entity_poly.entity_id
_entity_poly.type
_entity_poly.pdbx_seq_one_letter_code
_entity_poly.pdbx_strand_id
1 'polypeptide(L)'
;MLLGFKRAKILSYHAKGRTAKVHIHGMTDGASEGLTATFAYPIGDSDKDTEREILAGEDVYVFFENGEESRPVIAFFSSHGENAVIDTRRIRQENIELLARTKIIAKAKVIDVEGSETVNIHGAVQINLTSEAKVSISAPQISMNGM
;
A
#
# COMPACT_ATOMS: atom_id res chain seq x y z
N MET A 1 -13.89 -12.14 28.87
CA MET A 1 -12.73 -12.88 28.32
C MET A 1 -12.36 -12.19 27.02
N LEU A 2 -11.15 -11.62 26.88
CA LEU A 2 -10.70 -11.13 25.58
C LEU A 2 -10.38 -12.35 24.72
N LEU A 3 -11.23 -12.62 23.73
CA LEU A 3 -10.92 -13.58 22.68
C LEU A 3 -9.75 -13.00 21.87
N GLY A 4 -8.67 -13.77 21.74
CA GLY A 4 -7.51 -13.38 20.93
C GLY A 4 -7.87 -13.30 19.44
N PHE A 5 -6.90 -12.90 18.62
CA PHE A 5 -7.08 -12.86 17.17
C PHE A 5 -7.25 -14.27 16.58
N LYS A 6 -8.15 -14.41 15.61
CA LYS A 6 -8.34 -15.65 14.82
C LYS A 6 -7.65 -15.50 13.46
N ARG A 7 -7.08 -16.60 12.94
CA ARG A 7 -6.56 -16.62 11.57
C ARG A 7 -7.71 -16.63 10.57
N ALA A 8 -7.54 -15.88 9.50
CA ALA A 8 -8.48 -15.80 8.40
C ALA A 8 -7.76 -15.57 7.07
N LYS A 9 -8.49 -15.75 5.97
CA LYS A 9 -8.04 -15.45 4.60
C LYS A 9 -8.98 -14.46 3.95
N ILE A 10 -8.42 -13.45 3.27
CA ILE A 10 -9.22 -12.53 2.45
C ILE A 10 -9.68 -13.28 1.19
N LEU A 11 -10.99 -13.35 0.97
CA LEU A 11 -11.58 -13.97 -0.22
C LEU A 11 -11.79 -12.95 -1.34
N SER A 12 -12.24 -11.75 -0.97
CA SER A 12 -12.44 -10.64 -1.92
C SER A 12 -12.45 -9.30 -1.17
N TYR A 13 -12.16 -8.22 -1.89
CA TYR A 13 -12.14 -6.85 -1.37
C TYR A 13 -13.15 -5.98 -2.12
N HIS A 14 -13.93 -5.19 -1.38
CA HIS A 14 -14.84 -4.20 -1.91
C HIS A 14 -14.32 -2.80 -1.55
N ALA A 15 -13.57 -2.20 -2.48
CA ALA A 15 -12.84 -0.95 -2.25
C ALA A 15 -13.73 0.21 -1.79
N LYS A 16 -14.86 0.43 -2.48
CA LYS A 16 -15.78 1.54 -2.16
C LYS A 16 -16.37 1.43 -0.75
N GLY A 17 -16.62 0.22 -0.27
CA GLY A 17 -17.19 -0.02 1.06
C GLY A 17 -16.15 -0.18 2.16
N ARG A 18 -14.85 -0.23 1.84
CA ARG A 18 -13.77 -0.54 2.79
C ARG A 18 -14.07 -1.82 3.60
N THR A 19 -14.53 -2.84 2.90
CA THR A 19 -14.87 -4.16 3.48
C THR A 19 -14.27 -5.29 2.66
N ALA A 20 -14.03 -6.43 3.31
CA ALA A 20 -13.62 -7.66 2.64
C ALA A 20 -14.51 -8.83 3.04
N LYS A 21 -14.62 -9.81 2.14
CA LYS A 21 -15.09 -11.15 2.52
C LYS A 21 -13.93 -11.93 3.09
N VAL A 22 -14.12 -12.56 4.25
CA VAL A 22 -13.10 -13.36 4.93
C VAL A 22 -13.59 -14.76 5.23
N HIS A 23 -12.69 -15.72 5.06
CA HIS A 23 -12.84 -17.07 5.60
C HIS A 23 -12.06 -17.15 6.91
N ILE A 24 -12.74 -17.38 8.03
CA ILE A 24 -12.14 -17.56 9.35
C ILE A 24 -12.01 -19.07 9.61
N HIS A 25 -10.77 -19.54 9.76
CA HIS A 25 -10.47 -20.96 9.91
C HIS A 25 -11.16 -21.56 11.15
N GLY A 26 -11.83 -22.69 10.98
CA GLY A 26 -12.57 -23.39 12.04
C GLY A 26 -13.93 -22.78 12.38
N MET A 27 -14.30 -21.64 11.80
CA MET A 27 -15.57 -20.95 12.06
C MET A 27 -16.45 -20.87 10.82
N THR A 28 -15.87 -20.58 9.67
CA THR A 28 -16.60 -20.47 8.40
C THR A 28 -16.23 -21.59 7.42
N ASP A 29 -15.76 -22.71 7.94
CA ASP A 29 -15.37 -23.87 7.14
C ASP A 29 -16.61 -24.44 6.43
N GLY A 30 -16.50 -24.64 5.11
CA GLY A 30 -17.61 -25.10 4.26
C GLY A 30 -18.58 -24.00 3.79
N ALA A 31 -18.44 -22.75 4.25
CA ALA A 31 -19.22 -21.63 3.73
C ALA A 31 -18.62 -21.07 2.44
N SER A 32 -19.44 -20.84 1.41
CA SER A 32 -18.98 -20.38 0.09
C SER A 32 -18.67 -18.88 0.01
N GLU A 33 -19.31 -18.04 0.84
CA GLU A 33 -19.22 -16.57 0.70
C GLU A 33 -18.37 -15.87 1.76
N GLY A 34 -18.00 -16.56 2.86
CA GLY A 34 -17.31 -15.96 4.01
C GLY A 34 -18.14 -14.88 4.74
N LEU A 35 -17.55 -14.32 5.80
CA LEU A 35 -18.15 -13.20 6.53
C LEU A 35 -17.65 -11.85 5.99
N THR A 36 -18.50 -10.82 6.06
CA THR A 36 -18.07 -9.46 5.75
C THR A 36 -17.30 -8.89 6.94
N ALA A 37 -16.06 -8.46 6.72
CA ALA A 37 -15.20 -7.82 7.71
C ALA A 37 -14.91 -6.36 7.33
N THR A 38 -14.70 -5.54 8.36
CA THR A 38 -14.09 -4.20 8.24
C THR A 38 -12.59 -4.26 8.54
N PHE A 39 -11.90 -3.12 8.46
CA PHE A 39 -10.47 -3.02 8.73
C PHE A 39 -10.19 -2.11 9.93
N ALA A 40 -9.24 -2.51 10.77
CA ALA A 40 -8.68 -1.65 11.79
C ALA A 40 -7.54 -0.82 11.18
N TYR A 41 -7.82 0.44 10.88
CA TYR A 41 -6.80 1.36 10.38
C TYR A 41 -5.92 1.90 11.52
N PRO A 42 -4.58 1.96 11.33
CA PRO A 42 -3.71 2.65 12.28
C PRO A 42 -4.09 4.13 12.45
N ILE A 43 -3.90 4.67 13.65
CA ILE A 43 -4.05 6.12 13.86
C ILE A 43 -3.06 6.85 12.94
N GLY A 44 -3.58 7.76 12.12
CA GLY A 44 -2.81 8.49 11.09
C GLY A 44 -3.07 8.03 9.66
N ASP A 45 -3.62 6.82 9.48
CA ASP A 45 -3.96 6.25 8.17
C ASP A 45 -5.48 6.20 8.00
N SER A 46 -6.11 7.37 8.11
CA SER A 46 -7.54 7.50 7.91
C SER A 46 -7.91 7.09 6.48
N ASP A 47 -8.86 6.17 6.34
CA ASP A 47 -9.40 5.72 5.04
C ASP A 47 -10.11 6.82 4.23
N LYS A 48 -10.43 7.94 4.89
CA LYS A 48 -10.89 9.19 4.26
C LYS A 48 -9.77 10.02 3.61
N ASP A 49 -8.52 9.77 3.96
CA ASP A 49 -7.35 10.52 3.50
C ASP A 49 -6.46 9.66 2.59
N THR A 50 -6.28 8.37 2.93
CA THR A 50 -5.41 7.46 2.18
C THR A 50 -6.00 6.06 2.04
N GLU A 51 -5.83 5.46 0.86
CA GLU A 51 -6.17 4.07 0.61
C GLU A 51 -4.92 3.19 0.64
N ARG A 52 -5.01 2.04 1.31
CA ARG A 52 -4.04 0.95 1.19
C ARG A 52 -4.56 -0.12 0.25
N GLU A 53 -3.72 -0.58 -0.68
CA GLU A 53 -4.04 -1.71 -1.54
C GLU A 53 -4.29 -2.97 -0.69
N ILE A 54 -5.43 -3.63 -0.92
CA ILE A 54 -5.81 -4.89 -0.28
C ILE A 54 -6.04 -5.94 -1.36
N LEU A 55 -5.34 -7.07 -1.25
CA LEU A 55 -5.41 -8.16 -2.21
C LEU A 55 -6.18 -9.35 -1.64
N ALA A 56 -6.91 -10.04 -2.51
CA ALA A 56 -7.50 -11.34 -2.18
C ALA A 56 -6.41 -12.41 -2.05
N GLY A 57 -6.69 -13.44 -1.24
CA GLY A 57 -5.79 -14.57 -0.98
C GLY A 57 -4.88 -14.38 0.23
N GLU A 58 -4.67 -13.14 0.68
CA GLU A 58 -3.80 -12.81 1.80
C GLU A 58 -4.29 -13.41 3.12
N ASP A 59 -3.34 -13.95 3.89
CA ASP A 59 -3.59 -14.53 5.21
C ASP A 59 -3.49 -13.44 6.28
N VAL A 60 -4.53 -13.30 7.09
CA VAL A 60 -4.72 -12.21 8.05
C VAL A 60 -5.15 -12.70 9.43
N TYR A 61 -5.06 -11.80 10.39
CA TYR A 61 -5.65 -11.94 11.72
C TYR A 61 -6.88 -11.03 11.84
N VAL A 62 -7.97 -11.61 12.35
CA VAL A 62 -9.20 -10.88 12.68
C VAL A 62 -9.47 -10.92 14.18
N PHE A 63 -10.06 -9.86 14.71
CA PHE A 63 -10.74 -9.86 16.00
C PHE A 63 -12.21 -9.53 15.81
N PHE A 64 -13.00 -9.62 16.88
CA PHE A 64 -14.44 -9.35 16.83
C PHE A 64 -14.75 -8.08 17.62
N GLU A 65 -15.42 -7.13 16.98
CA GLU A 65 -15.84 -5.88 17.63
C GLU A 65 -16.73 -6.20 18.84
N ASN A 66 -16.31 -5.76 20.04
CA ASN A 66 -16.98 -6.06 21.31
C ASN A 66 -17.21 -7.57 21.57
N GLY A 67 -16.42 -8.44 20.94
CA GLY A 67 -16.58 -9.89 21.02
C GLY A 67 -17.75 -10.47 20.20
N GLU A 68 -18.37 -9.68 19.32
CA GLU A 68 -19.48 -10.15 18.49
C GLU A 68 -18.96 -10.84 17.21
N GLU A 69 -19.15 -12.16 17.12
CA GLU A 69 -18.59 -12.97 16.02
C GLU A 69 -19.15 -12.61 14.63
N SER A 70 -20.31 -11.94 14.57
CA SER A 70 -20.90 -11.42 13.33
C SER A 70 -20.16 -10.19 12.78
N ARG A 71 -19.28 -9.56 13.57
CA ARG A 71 -18.55 -8.32 13.24
C ARG A 71 -17.02 -8.52 13.28
N PRO A 72 -16.46 -9.32 12.36
CA PRO A 72 -15.02 -9.47 12.25
C PRO A 72 -14.37 -8.16 11.77
N VAL A 73 -13.20 -7.86 12.34
CA VAL A 73 -12.36 -6.73 11.98
C VAL A 73 -10.95 -7.25 11.67
N ILE A 74 -10.46 -7.03 10.45
CA ILE A 74 -9.10 -7.38 10.03
C ILE A 74 -8.13 -6.39 10.66
N ALA A 75 -7.13 -6.91 11.39
CA ALA A 75 -6.16 -6.08 12.09
C ALA A 75 -4.76 -6.14 11.48
N PHE A 76 -4.30 -7.34 11.12
CA PHE A 76 -2.92 -7.56 10.70
C PHE A 76 -2.83 -8.61 9.60
N PHE A 77 -1.80 -8.52 8.77
CA PHE A 77 -1.35 -9.68 8.01
C PHE A 77 -0.76 -10.72 8.96
N SER A 78 -0.98 -11.99 8.63
CA SER A 78 -0.32 -13.10 9.30
C SER A 78 0.99 -13.43 8.58
N SER A 79 1.98 -13.92 9.33
CA SER A 79 3.21 -14.39 8.70
C SER A 79 2.94 -15.68 7.93
N HIS A 80 3.40 -15.71 6.67
CA HIS A 80 3.36 -16.88 5.79
C HIS A 80 4.38 -17.97 6.20
N GLY A 81 5.34 -17.66 7.08
CA GLY A 81 6.33 -18.60 7.62
C GLY A 81 7.50 -18.94 6.68
N GLU A 82 7.27 -18.94 5.37
CA GLU A 82 8.26 -19.29 4.34
C GLU A 82 8.22 -18.29 3.18
N ASN A 83 9.30 -18.22 2.40
CA ASN A 83 9.42 -17.38 1.19
C ASN A 83 9.13 -15.89 1.40
N ALA A 84 9.38 -15.37 2.61
CA ALA A 84 9.24 -13.95 2.89
C ALA A 84 10.23 -13.12 2.05
N VAL A 85 9.78 -11.98 1.55
CA VAL A 85 10.64 -11.01 0.87
C VAL A 85 11.63 -10.43 1.88
N ILE A 86 12.91 -10.40 1.52
CA ILE A 86 14.00 -9.82 2.32
C ILE A 86 14.48 -8.53 1.62
N ASP A 87 14.89 -7.53 2.41
CA ASP A 87 15.49 -6.25 1.99
C ASP A 87 14.68 -5.36 1.04
N THR A 88 13.44 -5.72 0.72
CA THR A 88 12.59 -4.95 -0.19
C THR A 88 11.27 -4.56 0.45
N ARG A 89 11.04 -3.26 0.62
CA ARG A 89 9.72 -2.69 0.92
C ARG A 89 9.10 -2.13 -0.35
N ARG A 90 7.83 -2.40 -0.58
CA ARG A 90 7.06 -1.82 -1.69
C ARG A 90 5.85 -1.05 -1.17
N ILE A 91 5.50 0.00 -1.91
CA ILE A 91 4.25 0.74 -1.79
C ILE A 91 3.57 0.59 -3.14
N ARG A 92 2.30 0.18 -3.15
CA ARG A 92 1.51 -0.05 -4.36
C ARG A 92 0.13 0.55 -4.20
N GLN A 93 -0.31 1.19 -5.27
CA GLN A 93 -1.63 1.76 -5.44
C GLN A 93 -1.79 2.16 -6.91
N GLU A 94 -3.03 2.36 -7.37
CA GLU A 94 -3.30 2.97 -8.68
C GLU A 94 -2.68 4.38 -8.78
N ASN A 95 -2.74 5.16 -7.69
CA ASN A 95 -2.15 6.49 -7.59
C ASN A 95 -1.35 6.62 -6.30
N ILE A 96 -0.13 7.16 -6.37
CA ILE A 96 0.71 7.43 -5.19
C ILE A 96 1.07 8.92 -5.17
N GLU A 97 0.72 9.60 -4.08
CA GLU A 97 1.11 10.99 -3.82
C GLU A 97 2.09 11.05 -2.65
N LEU A 98 3.22 11.76 -2.84
CA LEU A 98 4.19 12.06 -1.78
C LEU A 98 4.02 13.51 -1.32
N LEU A 99 3.13 13.73 -0.36
CA LEU A 99 2.76 15.06 0.13
C LEU A 99 3.57 15.44 1.39
N ALA A 100 4.49 16.38 1.26
CA ALA A 100 5.27 16.91 2.39
C ALA A 100 5.16 18.44 2.47
N ARG A 101 5.03 18.98 3.68
CA ARG A 101 4.88 20.44 3.90
C ARG A 101 6.18 21.23 3.81
N THR A 102 7.32 20.56 3.94
CA THR A 102 8.63 21.24 4.03
C THR A 102 9.67 20.62 3.13
N LYS A 103 9.88 19.30 3.21
CA LYS A 103 10.96 18.65 2.48
C LYS A 103 10.70 17.15 2.29
N ILE A 104 11.12 16.65 1.13
CA ILE A 104 11.31 15.22 0.85
C ILE A 104 12.80 14.99 0.64
N ILE A 105 13.36 13.94 1.24
CA ILE A 105 14.74 13.50 1.03
C ILE A 105 14.70 12.04 0.58
N ALA A 106 15.18 11.77 -0.64
CA ALA A 106 15.43 10.41 -1.12
C ALA A 106 16.95 10.22 -1.25
N LYS A 107 17.50 9.20 -0.57
CA LYS A 107 18.93 8.88 -0.57
C LYS A 107 19.09 7.37 -0.74
N ALA A 108 19.81 6.98 -1.78
CA ALA A 108 20.17 5.60 -2.05
C ALA A 108 21.43 5.58 -2.92
N LYS A 109 22.06 4.42 -3.06
CA LYS A 109 23.16 4.23 -4.03
C LYS A 109 22.69 4.49 -5.47
N VAL A 110 21.45 4.09 -5.77
CA VAL A 110 20.79 4.30 -7.07
C VAL A 110 19.36 4.73 -6.79
N ILE A 111 18.88 5.73 -7.54
CA ILE A 111 17.47 6.14 -7.60
C ILE A 111 17.07 6.05 -9.06
N ASP A 112 16.21 5.09 -9.38
CA ASP A 112 15.62 4.93 -10.70
C ASP A 112 14.20 5.52 -10.70
N VAL A 113 13.89 6.34 -11.70
CA VAL A 113 12.58 6.94 -11.92
C VAL A 113 12.16 6.64 -13.35
N GLU A 114 11.10 5.87 -13.51
CA GLU A 114 10.61 5.41 -14.80
C GLU A 114 9.11 5.68 -14.92
N GLY A 115 8.69 6.16 -16.08
CA GLY A 115 7.28 6.34 -16.46
C GLY A 115 7.11 5.93 -17.91
N SER A 116 6.05 5.18 -18.22
CA SER A 116 5.78 4.64 -19.56
C SER A 116 5.36 5.71 -20.57
N GLU A 117 4.74 6.80 -20.08
CA GLU A 117 4.27 7.90 -20.92
C GLU A 117 5.10 9.17 -20.71
N THR A 118 5.13 9.70 -19.48
CA THR A 118 5.82 10.94 -19.16
C THR A 118 6.43 10.92 -17.75
N VAL A 119 7.56 11.63 -17.60
CA VAL A 119 8.14 11.99 -16.29
C VAL A 119 8.23 13.51 -16.25
N ASN A 120 7.44 14.13 -15.37
CA ASN A 120 7.37 15.59 -15.24
C ASN A 120 8.09 16.04 -13.96
N ILE A 121 9.00 17.01 -14.08
CA ILE A 121 9.70 17.63 -12.95
C ILE A 121 9.45 19.14 -13.01
N HIS A 122 8.77 19.67 -11.99
CA HIS A 122 8.43 21.09 -11.89
C HIS A 122 9.07 21.70 -10.64
N GLY A 123 9.80 22.79 -10.83
CA GLY A 123 10.30 23.66 -9.75
C GLY A 123 9.82 25.08 -9.99
N ALA A 124 9.16 25.70 -9.00
CA ALA A 124 8.64 27.06 -9.15
C ALA A 124 9.74 28.12 -9.29
N VAL A 125 10.89 27.90 -8.64
CA VAL A 125 12.02 28.84 -8.64
C VAL A 125 13.21 28.25 -9.40
N GLN A 126 13.59 27.01 -9.09
CA GLN A 126 14.78 26.39 -9.69
C GLN A 126 14.67 24.86 -9.67
N ILE A 127 15.36 24.23 -10.62
CA ILE A 127 15.69 22.81 -10.63
C ILE A 127 17.20 22.71 -10.73
N ASN A 128 17.86 22.13 -9.73
CA ASN A 128 19.31 21.96 -9.70
C ASN A 128 19.66 20.51 -10.05
N LEU A 129 20.53 20.34 -11.06
CA LEU A 129 21.11 19.05 -11.42
C LEU A 129 22.62 19.18 -11.32
N THR A 130 23.25 18.34 -10.51
CA THR A 130 24.69 18.40 -10.24
C THR A 130 25.26 17.00 -10.21
N SER A 131 26.41 16.82 -10.85
CA SER A 131 27.19 15.59 -10.81
C SER A 131 28.67 15.95 -10.89
N GLU A 132 29.50 15.29 -10.08
CA GLU A 132 30.96 15.44 -10.10
C GLU A 132 31.60 14.80 -11.35
N ALA A 133 30.89 13.90 -12.03
CA ALA A 133 31.38 13.20 -13.21
C ALA A 133 30.62 13.59 -14.50
N LYS A 134 29.35 13.22 -14.63
CA LYS A 134 28.58 13.39 -15.87
C LYS A 134 27.08 13.54 -15.63
N VAL A 135 26.45 14.46 -16.37
CA VAL A 135 24.99 14.48 -16.61
C VAL A 135 24.78 14.09 -18.08
N SER A 136 23.91 13.10 -18.35
CA SER A 136 23.59 12.65 -19.72
C SER A 136 22.12 12.85 -20.02
N ILE A 137 21.81 13.43 -21.18
CA ILE A 137 20.45 13.57 -21.70
C ILE A 137 20.47 13.01 -23.13
N SER A 138 19.52 12.14 -23.45
CA SER A 138 19.40 11.53 -24.76
C SER A 138 17.93 11.42 -25.12
N ALA A 139 17.54 12.08 -26.20
CA ALA A 139 16.20 12.00 -26.77
C ALA A 139 16.30 12.30 -28.28
N PRO A 140 15.35 11.83 -29.11
CA PRO A 140 15.30 12.21 -30.53
C PRO A 140 15.24 13.72 -30.74
N GLN A 141 14.62 14.46 -29.81
CA GLN A 141 14.55 15.91 -29.80
C GLN A 141 14.74 16.44 -28.37
N ILE A 142 15.54 17.49 -28.24
CA ILE A 142 15.74 18.25 -27.00
C ILE A 142 15.40 19.70 -27.31
N SER A 143 14.51 20.30 -26.53
CA SER A 143 14.15 21.71 -26.64
C SER A 143 14.58 22.46 -25.40
N MET A 144 15.22 23.61 -25.60
CA MET A 144 15.64 24.53 -24.56
C MET A 144 15.19 25.93 -24.97
N ASN A 145 14.15 26.45 -24.33
CA ASN A 145 13.63 27.78 -24.61
C ASN A 145 14.27 28.80 -23.69
N GLY A 146 14.63 29.98 -24.22
CA GLY A 146 15.15 31.09 -23.42
C GLY A 146 16.67 31.12 -23.22
N MET A 147 17.43 30.55 -24.18
CA MET A 147 18.82 30.94 -24.38
C MET A 147 18.90 32.23 -25.19
#